data_AF-A0A9E1XG55-F1
#
_entry.id   AF-A0A9E1XG55-F1
#
_cell.length_a   1.000
_cell.length_b   1.000
_cell.length_c   1.000
_cell.angle_alpha   90.00
_cell.angle_beta   90.00
_cell.angle_gamma   90.00
#
_symmetry.space_group_name_H-M   'P 1'
#
loop_
_entity.id
_entity.type
_entity.pdbx_description
1 polymer ?
#
loop_
_entity_poly.entity_id
_entity_poly.type
_entity_poly.pdbx_seq_one_letter_code
_entity_poly.pdbx_strand_id
1 'polypeptide(L)' 'MKLVCPECKNEVDLTPYPNLAKDQVVECNVCGISLLVTEAGDEVQTEIVDEGK' A
#
# COMPACT_ATOMS: atom_id res chain seq x y z
N MET A 1 10.85 2.84 -5.18
CA MET A 1 9.43 2.65 -4.82
C MET A 1 9.29 2.96 -3.34
N LYS A 2 8.49 3.97 -3.01
CA LYS A 2 8.22 4.41 -1.64
C LYS A 2 6.70 4.50 -1.46
N LEU A 3 6.18 3.91 -0.39
CA LEU A 3 4.77 3.99 0.00
C LEU A 3 4.69 4.48 1.45
N VAL A 4 3.93 5.55 1.68
CA VAL A 4 3.59 6.02 3.03
C VAL A 4 2.14 5.67 3.30
N CYS A 5 1.88 4.93 4.38
CA CYS A 5 0.53 4.53 4.74
C CYS A 5 -0.33 5.78 5.05
N PRO A 6 -1.48 5.97 4.36
CA PRO A 6 -2.33 7.14 4.58
C PRO A 6 -2.98 7.16 5.97
N GLU A 7 -3.05 6.01 6.66
CA GLU A 7 -3.63 5.91 8.02
C GLU A 7 -2.59 6.21 9.11
N CYS A 8 -1.55 5.39 9.23
CA CYS A 8 -0.60 5.47 10.35
C CYS A 8 0.64 6.34 10.06
N LYS A 9 0.76 6.87 8.83
CA LYS A 9 1.86 7.74 8.37
C LYS A 9 3.26 7.12 8.40
N ASN A 10 3.36 5.80 8.59
CA ASN A 10 4.64 5.07 8.51
C ASN A 10 4.93 4.62 7.07
N GLU A 11 6.21 4.38 6.78
CA GLU A 11 6.63 3.76 5.53
C GLU A 11 6.21 2.28 5.50
N VAL A 12 5.66 1.83 4.38
CA VAL A 12 5.23 0.45 4.16
C VAL A 12 6.36 -0.35 3.53
N ASP A 13 6.64 -1.53 4.06
CA ASP A 13 7.61 -2.46 3.46
C ASP A 13 7.03 -3.07 2.18
N LEU A 14 7.59 -2.67 1.05
CA LEU A 14 7.21 -3.17 -0.28
C LEU A 14 8.10 -4.33 -0.76
N THR A 15 9.06 -4.80 0.04
CA THR A 15 9.93 -5.94 -0.31
C THR A 15 9.15 -7.19 -0.71
N PRO A 16 7.99 -7.53 -0.10
CA PRO A 16 7.16 -8.67 -0.52
C PRO A 16 6.50 -8.52 -1.89
N TYR A 17 6.51 -7.32 -2.49
CA TYR A 17 5.82 -6.97 -3.73
C TYR A 17 6.81 -6.54 -4.82
N PRO A 18 7.70 -7.43 -5.32
CA PRO A 18 8.75 -7.08 -6.27
C PRO A 18 8.22 -6.64 -7.65
N ASN A 19 6.98 -6.99 -7.99
CA ASN A 19 6.30 -6.62 -9.22
C ASN A 19 5.01 -5.84 -8.91
N LEU A 20 5.12 -4.87 -8.00
CA LEU A 20 3.99 -4.04 -7.61
C LEU A 20 3.37 -3.35 -8.84
N ALA A 21 2.06 -3.48 -8.98
CA ALA A 21 1.32 -2.91 -10.09
C ALA A 21 0.04 -2.22 -9.62
N LYS A 22 -0.51 -1.34 -10.47
CA LYS A 22 -1.83 -0.77 -10.28
C LYS A 22 -2.89 -1.89 -10.10
N ASP A 23 -3.90 -1.60 -9.29
CA ASP A 23 -5.02 -2.48 -8.92
C ASP A 23 -4.62 -3.69 -8.05
N GLN A 24 -3.40 -3.73 -7.51
CA GLN A 24 -3.01 -4.69 -6.47
C GLN A 24 -3.35 -4.18 -5.08
N VAL A 25 -3.73 -5.10 -4.19
CA VAL A 25 -3.89 -4.82 -2.76
C VAL A 25 -2.62 -5.18 -2.02
N VAL A 26 -2.12 -4.26 -1.21
CA VAL A 26 -0.99 -4.46 -0.29
C VAL A 26 -1.43 -4.19 1.14
N GLU A 27 -0.88 -4.93 2.09
CA GLU A 27 -1.12 -4.70 3.51
C GLU A 27 -0.03 -3.81 4.10
N CYS A 28 -0.41 -2.81 4.90
CA CYS A 28 0.55 -2.06 5.70
C CYS A 28 1.10 -2.96 6.82
N ASN A 29 2.39 -3.30 6.75
CA ASN A 29 3.09 -4.11 7.76
C ASN A 29 3.20 -3.45 9.16
N VAL A 30 2.70 -2.23 9.34
CA VAL A 30 2.74 -1.50 10.62
C VAL A 30 1.38 -1.44 11.31
N CYS A 31 0.30 -1.10 10.59
CA CYS A 31 -1.04 -1.01 11.18
C CYS A 31 -2.04 -2.06 10.65
N GLY A 32 -1.66 -2.86 9.65
CA GLY A 32 -2.44 -4.00 9.15
C GLY A 32 -3.59 -3.63 8.20
N ILE A 33 -3.70 -2.39 7.75
CA ILE A 33 -4.78 -2.02 6.80
C ILE A 33 -4.45 -2.45 5.37
N SER A 34 -5.50 -2.79 4.62
CA SER A 34 -5.45 -3.08 3.19
C SER A 34 -5.44 -1.79 2.37
N LEU A 35 -4.52 -1.71 1.40
CA LEU A 35 -4.25 -0.54 0.57
C LEU A 35 -4.30 -0.95 -0.91
N LEU A 36 -5.20 -0.35 -1.70
CA LEU A 36 -5.28 -0.57 -3.14
C LEU A 36 -4.31 0.37 -3.84
N VAL A 37 -3.39 -0.18 -4.63
CA VAL A 37 -2.44 0.61 -5.44
C VAL A 37 -3.18 1.25 -6.61
N THR A 38 -3.21 2.59 -6.64
CA THR A 38 -3.81 3.36 -7.73
C THR A 38 -2.77 3.80 -8.77
N GLU A 39 -1.50 3.92 -8.36
CA GLU A 39 -0.35 4.22 -9.21
C GLU A 39 0.91 3.52 -8.68
N ALA A 40 1.64 2.83 -9.57
CA ALA A 40 2.90 2.16 -9.27
C ALA A 40 4.04 2.86 -10.01
N GLY A 41 4.86 3.62 -9.26
CA GLY A 41 6.04 4.33 -9.75
C GLY A 41 7.10 4.44 -8.66
N ASP A 42 7.97 5.46 -8.75
CA ASP A 42 8.96 5.73 -7.69
C ASP A 42 8.29 6.05 -6.34
N GLU A 43 7.17 6.78 -6.40
CA GLU A 43 6.22 6.98 -5.31
C GLU A 43 4.95 6.19 -5.63
N VAL A 44 4.51 5.37 -4.68
CA VAL A 44 3.33 4.52 -4.82
C VAL A 44 2.16 5.25 -4.19
N GLN A 45 1.07 5.38 -4.95
CA GLN A 45 -0.18 5.94 -4.44
C GLN A 45 -1.15 4.81 -4.11
N THR A 46 -1.84 4.95 -2.99
CA THR A 46 -2.81 3.96 -2.53
C THR A 46 -4.06 4.61 -1.97
N GLU A 47 -5.17 3.90 -2.07
CA GLU A 47 -6.41 4.19 -1.37
C GLU A 47 -6.65 3.13 -0.28
N ILE A 48 -7.24 3.53 0.84
CA ILE A 48 -7.60 2.61 1.92
C ILE A 48 -8.77 1.76 1.45
N VAL A 49 -8.57 0.43 1.45
CA VAL A 49 -9.63 -0.54 1.21
C VAL A 49 -10.08 -1.02 2.57
N ASP A 50 -11.20 -0.46 3.05
CA ASP A 50 -11.82 -0.97 4.26
C ASP A 50 -12.48 -2.31 3.92
N GLU A 51 -11.94 -3.42 4.44
CA GLU A 51 -12.59 -4.74 4.40
C GLU A 51 -13.73 -4.77 5.43
N GLY A 52 -14.68 -3.85 5.27
CA GLY A 52 -15.87 -3.74 6.08
C GLY A 52 -16.85 -4.87 5.78
N LYS A 53 -16.70 -5.99 6.50
CA LYS A 53 -17.64 -7.09 6.80
C LYS A 53 -18.51 -7.67 5.69
#